data_AF-A0A9K3LNH7-F1
#
_entry.id   AF-A0A9K3LNH7-F1
#
_cell.length_a   1.000
_cell.length_b   1.000
_cell.length_c   1.000
_cell.angle_alpha   90.00
_cell.angle_beta   90.00
_cell.angle_gamma   90.00
#
_symmetry.space_group_name_H-M   'P 1'
#
loop_
_entity.id
_entity.type
_entity.pdbx_description
1 polymer ?
#
loop_
_entity_poly.entity_id
_entity_poly.type
_entity_poly.pdbx_seq_one_letter_code
_entity_poly.pdbx_strand_id
1 'polypeptide(L)'
;MKIGLFVFVLFSRWLLLPLASASSSLPVYTPVRLSYQNLIREDAKQHVDTDVFLAALQEVGMVSITDVPSWNKQAFFQELEGCIDTLQTASHVFPDGTDVTEAVAARLNNLIVDAKGVSLPVLENVSGKRSYNMQQVINEGEHLEHVHCFYHRSTDSDVVVDSTTKNGPASTTIDWHTDQGLLLAFTPGQRYGTATNGFYIQLADGSAVEVEFDVEQDDVVIMLGDGVHQYVNPAWEKDTERLDLLRAVPHALQMPVGDSDENDVAPRIWYGRMVLPPPQALHPSSTKTFEEVRASMINKDPEALLLGCASRHQVARELAEGDDEGGDGCSSNTSYYCWHECMNYTDYDYSPEICESRSLSLGCVNGEGYLWVDTIHDPAFALGCVNMSVAEFAEVPSPAPSASAVQARMLFAAVVGLLASVSLLLAGL
;
A
#
# COMPACT_ATOMS: atom_id res chain seq x y z
N MET A 1 -12.57 -20.37 86.98
CA MET A 1 -11.28 -20.23 86.28
C MET A 1 -10.84 -21.60 85.79
N LYS A 2 -11.06 -21.90 84.51
CA LYS A 2 -10.39 -22.95 83.72
C LYS A 2 -10.84 -22.78 82.26
N ILE A 3 -9.86 -22.83 81.37
CA ILE A 3 -9.91 -22.62 79.92
C ILE A 3 -10.61 -23.82 79.25
N GLY A 4 -11.37 -23.55 78.18
CA GLY A 4 -11.99 -24.57 77.33
C GLY A 4 -12.11 -24.09 75.90
N LEU A 5 -11.09 -24.42 75.12
CA LEU A 5 -10.89 -24.20 73.69
C LEU A 5 -11.92 -25.00 72.87
N PHE A 6 -12.65 -24.38 71.94
CA PHE A 6 -13.38 -25.09 70.87
C PHE A 6 -13.03 -24.50 69.51
N VAL A 7 -12.38 -25.33 68.70
CA VAL A 7 -11.93 -25.08 67.33
C VAL A 7 -13.11 -25.32 66.39
N PHE A 8 -13.49 -24.31 65.61
CA PHE A 8 -14.40 -24.46 64.47
C PHE A 8 -13.60 -24.84 63.22
N VAL A 9 -13.89 -26.02 62.67
CA VAL A 9 -13.44 -26.44 61.34
C VAL A 9 -14.47 -25.95 60.32
N LEU A 10 -14.12 -24.93 59.53
CA LEU A 10 -14.89 -24.48 58.37
C LEU A 10 -14.40 -25.23 57.13
N PHE A 11 -15.27 -26.07 56.55
CA PHE A 11 -15.09 -26.63 55.22
C PHE A 11 -15.37 -25.54 54.16
N SER A 12 -14.33 -25.04 53.49
CA SER A 12 -14.45 -24.21 52.30
C SER A 12 -14.70 -25.09 51.07
N ARG A 13 -15.95 -25.06 50.57
CA ARG A 13 -16.30 -25.53 49.23
C ARG A 13 -15.68 -24.58 48.20
N TRP A 14 -14.67 -25.04 47.48
CA TRP A 14 -14.19 -24.40 46.25
C TRP A 14 -15.21 -24.67 45.14
N LEU A 15 -15.94 -23.64 44.72
CA LEU A 15 -16.62 -23.63 43.43
C LEU A 15 -15.55 -23.49 42.34
N LEU A 16 -15.31 -24.55 41.58
CA LEU A 16 -14.61 -24.47 40.31
C LEU A 16 -15.56 -23.87 39.27
N LEU A 17 -15.42 -22.57 38.99
CA LEU A 17 -15.99 -21.94 37.81
C LEU A 17 -15.12 -22.28 36.60
N PRO A 18 -15.70 -22.73 35.48
CA PRO A 18 -14.94 -22.89 34.25
C PRO A 18 -14.61 -21.49 33.71
N LEU A 19 -13.31 -21.18 33.61
CA LEU A 19 -12.82 -20.07 32.80
C LEU A 19 -13.08 -20.44 31.33
N ALA A 20 -14.21 -19.99 30.80
CA ALA A 20 -14.38 -19.92 29.36
C ALA A 20 -13.40 -18.84 28.85
N SER A 21 -12.36 -19.26 28.15
CA SER A 21 -11.48 -18.40 27.38
C SER A 21 -12.32 -17.75 26.27
N ALA A 22 -12.86 -16.56 26.55
CA ALA A 22 -13.36 -15.69 25.50
C ALA A 22 -12.16 -15.28 24.64
N SER A 23 -12.02 -15.89 23.46
CA SER A 23 -11.19 -15.35 22.40
C SER A 23 -11.83 -14.03 22.01
N SER A 24 -11.31 -12.92 22.54
CA SER A 24 -11.71 -11.58 22.12
C SER A 24 -11.10 -11.37 20.74
N SER A 25 -11.82 -11.75 19.69
CA SER A 25 -11.52 -11.26 18.34
C SER A 25 -11.47 -9.73 18.43
N LEU A 26 -10.43 -9.13 17.85
CA LEU A 26 -10.35 -7.67 17.76
C LEU A 26 -11.62 -7.14 17.08
N PRO A 27 -12.09 -5.95 17.45
CA PRO A 27 -13.17 -5.30 16.72
C PRO A 27 -12.78 -5.15 15.25
N VAL A 28 -13.73 -5.47 14.37
CA VAL A 28 -13.58 -5.44 12.91
C VAL A 28 -14.36 -4.24 12.38
N TYR A 29 -13.82 -3.58 11.35
CA TYR A 29 -14.47 -2.49 10.63
C TYR A 29 -14.74 -2.89 9.18
N THR A 30 -15.98 -2.70 8.72
CA THR A 30 -16.34 -2.84 7.31
C THR A 30 -16.53 -1.45 6.72
N PRO A 31 -15.82 -1.09 5.63
CA PRO A 31 -15.99 0.21 4.99
C PRO A 31 -17.44 0.46 4.56
N VAL A 32 -17.90 1.70 4.73
CA VAL A 32 -19.20 2.14 4.20
C VAL A 32 -19.18 1.97 2.68
N ARG A 33 -20.19 1.26 2.15
CA ARG A 33 -20.32 0.95 0.72
C ARG A 33 -21.27 1.91 0.03
N LEU A 34 -20.85 2.39 -1.13
CA LEU A 34 -21.65 3.24 -2.02
C LEU A 34 -21.50 2.72 -3.44
N SER A 35 -22.62 2.53 -4.15
CA SER A 35 -22.53 2.17 -5.56
C SER A 35 -21.98 3.33 -6.38
N TYR A 36 -21.24 3.01 -7.46
CA TYR A 36 -20.75 4.00 -8.42
C TYR A 36 -21.89 4.88 -8.96
N GLN A 37 -23.07 4.30 -9.19
CA GLN A 37 -24.26 5.03 -9.63
C GLN A 37 -24.73 6.07 -8.60
N ASN A 38 -24.66 5.75 -7.31
CA ASN A 38 -24.99 6.72 -6.26
C ASN A 38 -23.93 7.82 -6.14
N LEU A 39 -22.66 7.50 -6.46
CA LEU A 39 -21.56 8.45 -6.46
C LEU A 39 -21.71 9.51 -7.56
N ILE A 40 -22.03 9.10 -8.80
CA ILE A 40 -22.13 10.00 -9.96
C ILE A 40 -23.48 10.72 -10.09
N ARG A 41 -24.47 10.37 -9.28
CA ARG A 41 -25.79 11.01 -9.32
C ARG A 41 -25.70 12.49 -8.95
N GLU A 42 -26.01 13.34 -9.93
CA GLU A 42 -26.02 14.81 -9.78
C GLU A 42 -27.18 15.32 -8.92
N ASP A 43 -28.21 14.50 -8.64
CA ASP A 43 -29.32 14.86 -7.78
C ASP A 43 -28.93 14.78 -6.29
N ALA A 44 -27.93 15.58 -5.91
CA ALA A 44 -27.45 15.80 -4.53
C ALA A 44 -28.55 16.23 -3.52
N LYS A 45 -29.79 16.41 -4.00
CA LYS A 45 -30.99 16.63 -3.17
C LYS A 45 -31.55 15.35 -2.56
N GLN A 46 -31.16 14.15 -3.00
CA GLN A 46 -31.29 12.96 -2.16
C GLN A 46 -30.15 13.00 -1.12
N HIS A 47 -30.40 13.71 -0.01
CA HIS A 47 -29.41 13.99 1.04
C HIS A 47 -28.76 12.73 1.63
N VAL A 48 -29.45 11.59 1.63
CA VAL A 48 -29.02 10.40 2.37
C VAL A 48 -27.64 9.89 1.92
N ASP A 49 -27.39 9.73 0.62
CA ASP A 49 -26.12 9.18 0.15
C ASP A 49 -24.97 10.19 0.21
N THR A 50 -25.29 11.49 0.15
CA THR A 50 -24.30 12.58 0.29
C THR A 50 -23.83 12.68 1.74
N ASP A 51 -24.77 12.62 2.68
CA ASP A 51 -24.49 12.67 4.11
C ASP A 51 -23.71 11.43 4.56
N VAL A 52 -24.06 10.24 4.05
CA VAL A 52 -23.35 8.99 4.34
C VAL A 52 -21.92 9.02 3.81
N PHE A 53 -21.70 9.47 2.57
CA PHE A 53 -20.36 9.58 1.99
C PHE A 53 -19.49 10.55 2.78
N LEU A 54 -20.01 11.75 3.08
CA LEU A 54 -19.25 12.75 3.83
C LEU A 54 -18.97 12.27 5.26
N ALA A 55 -19.97 11.70 5.95
CA ALA A 55 -19.80 11.20 7.31
C ALA A 55 -18.73 10.11 7.38
N ALA A 56 -18.71 9.16 6.44
CA ALA A 56 -17.69 8.11 6.41
C ALA A 56 -16.26 8.67 6.23
N LEU A 57 -16.12 9.72 5.41
CA LEU A 57 -14.82 10.39 5.19
C LEU A 57 -14.40 11.28 6.36
N GLN A 58 -15.34 11.81 7.14
CA GLN A 58 -15.04 12.58 8.35
C GLN A 58 -14.73 11.67 9.55
N GLU A 59 -15.49 10.59 9.73
CA GLU A 59 -15.37 9.69 10.87
C GLU A 59 -14.15 8.77 10.74
N VAL A 60 -13.98 8.16 9.57
CA VAL A 60 -12.94 7.15 9.34
C VAL A 60 -11.94 7.62 8.30
N GLY A 61 -12.40 8.30 7.25
CA GLY A 61 -11.58 8.66 6.09
C GLY A 61 -11.55 7.61 5.00
N MET A 62 -12.48 6.64 5.02
CA MET A 62 -12.49 5.50 4.12
C MET A 62 -13.91 5.13 3.67
N VAL A 63 -14.07 4.83 2.38
CA VAL A 63 -15.30 4.29 1.77
C VAL A 63 -14.96 3.22 0.72
N SER A 64 -15.89 2.30 0.46
CA SER A 64 -15.80 1.32 -0.64
C SER A 64 -16.80 1.68 -1.72
N ILE A 65 -16.34 1.77 -2.97
CA ILE A 65 -17.17 2.05 -4.14
C ILE A 65 -17.47 0.75 -4.88
N THR A 66 -18.74 0.35 -4.89
CA THR A 66 -19.22 -0.90 -5.50
C THR A 66 -19.83 -0.65 -6.88
N ASP A 67 -20.13 -1.72 -7.61
CA ASP A 67 -20.84 -1.66 -8.89
C ASP A 67 -20.15 -0.74 -9.92
N VAL A 68 -18.83 -0.70 -9.86
CA VAL A 68 -17.99 0.07 -10.80
C VAL A 68 -18.13 -0.57 -12.19
N PRO A 69 -18.59 0.17 -13.21
CA PRO A 69 -18.73 -0.37 -14.55
C PRO A 69 -17.43 -0.99 -15.07
N SER A 70 -17.55 -2.16 -15.69
CA SER A 70 -16.43 -2.92 -16.27
C SER A 70 -15.33 -3.33 -15.28
N TRP A 71 -15.54 -3.14 -13.98
CA TRP A 71 -14.61 -3.62 -12.96
C TRP A 71 -14.88 -5.09 -12.66
N ASN A 72 -13.84 -5.90 -12.72
CA ASN A 72 -13.83 -7.28 -12.28
C ASN A 72 -12.52 -7.51 -11.53
N LYS A 73 -12.60 -7.43 -10.19
CA LYS A 73 -11.45 -7.47 -9.30
C LYS A 73 -10.70 -8.79 -9.45
N GLN A 74 -11.43 -9.90 -9.53
CA GLN A 74 -10.83 -11.23 -9.67
C GLN A 74 -10.07 -11.39 -10.99
N ALA A 75 -10.67 -10.99 -12.11
CA ALA A 75 -10.02 -11.07 -13.42
C ALA A 75 -8.77 -10.17 -13.48
N PHE A 76 -8.85 -8.96 -12.92
CA PHE A 76 -7.72 -8.04 -12.83
C PHE A 76 -6.54 -8.67 -12.07
N PHE A 77 -6.76 -9.26 -10.89
CA PHE A 77 -5.67 -9.87 -10.13
C PHE A 77 -5.11 -11.14 -10.78
N GLN A 78 -5.95 -11.93 -11.47
CA GLN A 78 -5.45 -13.08 -12.25
C GLN A 78 -4.51 -12.65 -13.38
N GLU A 79 -4.81 -11.55 -14.05
CA GLU A 79 -3.92 -10.97 -15.07
C GLU A 79 -2.66 -10.37 -14.43
N LEU A 80 -2.81 -9.65 -13.31
CA LEU A 80 -1.72 -9.01 -12.60
C LEU A 80 -0.70 -10.03 -12.08
N GLU A 81 -1.16 -11.13 -11.46
CA GLU A 81 -0.32 -12.24 -11.00
C GLU A 81 0.52 -12.82 -12.15
N GLY A 82 -0.05 -12.92 -13.35
CA GLY A 82 0.67 -13.42 -14.54
C GLY A 82 1.69 -12.43 -15.13
N CYS A 83 1.59 -11.15 -14.78
CA CYS A 83 2.41 -10.08 -15.34
C CYS A 83 3.44 -9.53 -14.36
N ILE A 84 3.39 -9.90 -13.08
CA ILE A 84 4.09 -9.24 -11.97
C ILE A 84 5.60 -9.07 -12.20
N ASP A 85 6.24 -10.08 -12.80
CA ASP A 85 7.68 -10.10 -13.11
C ASP A 85 8.06 -9.23 -14.34
N THR A 86 7.05 -8.69 -15.02
CA THR A 86 7.19 -7.98 -16.31
C THR A 86 6.47 -6.63 -16.33
N LEU A 87 5.89 -6.21 -15.20
CA LEU A 87 5.18 -4.94 -15.10
C LEU A 87 6.16 -3.79 -15.34
N GLN A 88 6.05 -3.18 -16.51
CA GLN A 88 6.54 -1.83 -16.75
C GLN A 88 5.40 -0.85 -16.46
N THR A 89 5.75 0.37 -16.04
CA THR A 89 4.83 1.46 -15.65
C THR A 89 3.53 1.45 -16.47
N ALA A 90 2.43 1.08 -15.81
CA ALA A 90 1.12 0.99 -16.45
C ALA A 90 0.10 1.76 -15.59
N SER A 91 -0.57 2.73 -16.22
CA SER A 91 -1.78 3.33 -15.65
C SER A 91 -2.99 2.52 -16.07
N HIS A 92 -3.84 2.18 -15.09
CA HIS A 92 -5.06 1.44 -15.37
C HIS A 92 -6.20 2.41 -15.68
N VAL A 93 -6.75 2.30 -16.89
CA VAL A 93 -8.03 2.92 -17.23
C VAL A 93 -8.99 1.79 -17.54
N PHE A 94 -10.18 1.81 -16.92
CA PHE A 94 -11.18 0.79 -17.20
C PHE A 94 -11.53 0.76 -18.69
N PRO A 95 -11.82 -0.42 -19.29
CA PRO A 95 -12.05 -0.53 -20.73
C PRO A 95 -13.17 0.36 -21.28
N ASP A 96 -14.13 0.75 -20.43
CA ASP A 96 -15.24 1.65 -20.77
C ASP A 96 -14.96 3.13 -20.50
N GLY A 97 -13.73 3.47 -20.07
CA GLY A 97 -13.33 4.82 -19.70
C GLY A 97 -13.83 5.27 -18.34
N THR A 98 -14.41 4.38 -17.54
CA THR A 98 -14.77 4.70 -16.15
C THR A 98 -13.53 5.12 -15.37
N ASP A 99 -13.68 6.17 -14.56
CA ASP A 99 -12.68 6.59 -13.60
C ASP A 99 -13.36 6.85 -12.24
N VAL A 100 -13.06 6.01 -11.27
CA VAL A 100 -13.61 6.13 -9.91
C VAL A 100 -13.05 7.36 -9.21
N THR A 101 -11.78 7.71 -9.44
CA THR A 101 -11.17 8.90 -8.86
C THR A 101 -11.81 10.18 -9.41
N GLU A 102 -12.19 10.22 -10.69
CA GLU A 102 -12.92 11.35 -11.27
C GLU A 102 -14.32 11.49 -10.64
N ALA A 103 -15.03 10.38 -10.46
CA ALA A 103 -16.35 10.39 -9.82
C ALA A 103 -16.28 10.87 -8.36
N VAL A 104 -15.28 10.41 -7.61
CA VAL A 104 -14.98 10.90 -6.26
C VAL A 104 -14.62 12.38 -6.27
N ALA A 105 -13.83 12.82 -7.25
CA ALA A 105 -13.43 14.22 -7.40
C ALA A 105 -14.63 15.14 -7.58
N ALA A 106 -15.55 14.78 -8.48
CA ALA A 106 -16.80 15.54 -8.68
C ALA A 106 -17.66 15.57 -7.41
N ARG A 107 -17.78 14.44 -6.70
CA ARG A 107 -18.55 14.34 -5.46
C ARG A 107 -17.97 15.24 -4.36
N LEU A 108 -16.67 15.16 -4.11
CA LEU A 108 -15.99 15.97 -3.09
C LEU A 108 -16.05 17.46 -3.44
N ASN A 109 -15.90 17.82 -4.71
CA ASN A 109 -16.02 19.20 -5.16
C ASN A 109 -17.40 19.82 -4.88
N ASN A 110 -18.46 19.02 -4.97
CA ASN A 110 -19.82 19.47 -4.64
C ASN A 110 -20.06 19.58 -3.13
N LEU A 111 -19.23 18.94 -2.30
CA LEU A 111 -19.28 19.01 -0.85
C LEU A 111 -18.48 20.18 -0.29
N ILE A 112 -17.33 20.47 -0.90
CA ILE A 112 -16.41 21.54 -0.49
C ILE A 112 -16.79 22.82 -1.22
N VAL A 113 -17.89 23.42 -0.77
CA VAL A 113 -18.47 24.65 -1.33
C VAL A 113 -18.60 25.74 -0.25
N ASP A 114 -18.60 26.99 -0.68
CA ASP A 114 -18.84 28.16 0.17
C ASP A 114 -20.32 28.24 0.61
N ALA A 115 -20.65 29.23 1.44
CA ALA A 115 -22.02 29.48 1.89
C ALA A 115 -23.04 29.76 0.76
N LYS A 116 -22.56 30.03 -0.47
CA LYS A 116 -23.38 30.25 -1.66
C LYS A 116 -23.44 29.02 -2.58
N GLY A 117 -22.81 27.91 -2.20
CA GLY A 117 -22.74 26.69 -2.99
C GLY A 117 -21.73 26.75 -4.14
N VAL A 118 -20.76 27.67 -4.08
CA VAL A 118 -19.66 27.78 -5.05
C VAL A 118 -18.48 26.94 -4.56
N SER A 119 -17.93 26.09 -5.41
CA SER A 119 -16.76 25.27 -5.07
C SER A 119 -15.59 26.13 -4.60
N LEU A 120 -14.98 25.73 -3.47
CA LEU A 120 -13.87 26.44 -2.85
C LEU A 120 -12.54 26.13 -3.55
N PRO A 121 -11.66 27.13 -3.70
CA PRO A 121 -10.28 26.87 -4.08
C PRO A 121 -9.56 26.17 -2.91
N VAL A 122 -8.89 25.06 -3.20
CA VAL A 122 -8.12 24.25 -2.24
C VAL A 122 -6.63 24.59 -2.34
N LEU A 123 -6.13 24.80 -3.57
CA LEU A 123 -4.75 25.15 -3.84
C LEU A 123 -4.66 26.32 -4.82
N GLU A 124 -3.49 26.95 -4.88
CA GLU A 124 -3.18 28.03 -5.83
C GLU A 124 -1.82 27.79 -6.47
N ASN A 125 -1.55 28.39 -7.63
CA ASN A 125 -0.21 28.40 -8.22
C ASN A 125 0.64 29.56 -7.67
N VAL A 126 1.95 29.52 -7.93
CA VAL A 126 2.93 30.55 -7.50
C VAL A 126 2.51 31.98 -7.87
N SER A 127 1.80 32.16 -8.98
CA SER A 127 1.38 33.48 -9.45
C SER A 127 0.09 34.01 -8.82
N GLY A 128 -0.64 33.18 -8.06
CA GLY A 128 -2.00 33.48 -7.58
C GLY A 128 -3.03 33.67 -8.70
N LYS A 129 -2.66 33.41 -9.96
CA LYS A 129 -3.54 33.60 -11.13
C LYS A 129 -4.39 32.37 -11.44
N ARG A 130 -4.02 31.22 -10.88
CA ARG A 130 -4.74 29.97 -11.02
C ARG A 130 -4.99 29.39 -9.64
N SER A 131 -6.24 29.14 -9.34
CA SER A 131 -6.66 28.33 -8.21
C SER A 131 -7.13 26.96 -8.72
N TYR A 132 -7.00 25.96 -7.85
CA TYR A 132 -7.46 24.60 -8.07
C TYR A 132 -8.53 24.31 -7.04
N ASN A 133 -9.74 24.02 -7.50
CA ASN A 133 -10.76 23.43 -6.63
C ASN A 133 -10.49 21.94 -6.42
N MET A 134 -11.30 21.30 -5.57
CA MET A 134 -11.09 19.89 -5.22
C MET A 134 -11.09 18.96 -6.44
N GLN A 135 -11.98 19.19 -7.41
CA GLN A 135 -12.02 18.37 -8.62
C GLN A 135 -10.75 18.51 -9.44
N GLN A 136 -10.24 19.74 -9.57
CA GLN A 136 -9.01 20.03 -10.29
C GLN A 136 -7.77 19.49 -9.56
N VAL A 137 -7.74 19.53 -8.22
CA VAL A 137 -6.65 18.95 -7.44
C VAL A 137 -6.54 17.45 -7.70
N ILE A 138 -7.67 16.74 -7.77
CA ILE A 138 -7.66 15.30 -8.07
C ILE A 138 -7.35 15.06 -9.55
N ASN A 139 -8.10 15.66 -10.48
CA ASN A 139 -8.01 15.32 -11.90
C ASN A 139 -6.73 15.84 -12.58
N GLU A 140 -6.16 16.95 -12.09
CA GLU A 140 -4.90 17.50 -12.59
C GLU A 140 -3.71 17.18 -11.67
N GLY A 141 -3.97 16.43 -10.61
CA GLY A 141 -2.96 15.86 -9.73
C GLY A 141 -2.10 14.83 -10.46
N GLU A 142 -0.96 14.52 -9.87
CA GLU A 142 -0.11 13.44 -10.34
C GLU A 142 -0.58 12.12 -9.73
N HIS A 143 -0.78 11.11 -10.57
CA HIS A 143 -1.36 9.83 -10.17
C HIS A 143 -0.28 8.75 -10.17
N LEU A 144 0.10 8.30 -8.97
CA LEU A 144 1.08 7.25 -8.79
C LEU A 144 0.39 5.90 -8.69
N GLU A 145 0.48 5.15 -9.78
CA GLU A 145 0.02 3.78 -9.89
C GLU A 145 1.08 2.86 -9.29
N HIS A 146 0.71 2.06 -8.30
CA HIS A 146 1.68 1.19 -7.64
C HIS A 146 1.09 -0.17 -7.31
N VAL A 147 1.98 -1.16 -7.33
CA VAL A 147 1.71 -2.55 -6.98
C VAL A 147 2.64 -2.91 -5.83
N HIS A 148 2.08 -3.42 -4.74
CA HIS A 148 2.88 -3.99 -3.66
C HIS A 148 2.74 -5.50 -3.64
N CYS A 149 3.87 -6.19 -3.56
CA CYS A 149 3.94 -7.65 -3.47
C CYS A 149 4.64 -8.02 -2.18
N PHE A 150 3.92 -8.63 -1.25
CA PHE A 150 4.47 -9.06 0.04
C PHE A 150 4.61 -10.57 0.07
N TYR A 151 5.84 -11.03 0.29
CA TYR A 151 6.17 -12.45 0.41
C TYR A 151 6.35 -12.81 1.88
N HIS A 152 5.97 -14.04 2.24
CA HIS A 152 6.42 -14.61 3.50
C HIS A 152 7.92 -14.83 3.45
N ARG A 153 8.63 -14.48 4.52
CA ARG A 153 10.05 -14.79 4.65
C ARG A 153 10.19 -16.31 4.74
N SER A 154 10.87 -16.92 3.76
CA SER A 154 11.24 -18.34 3.83
C SER A 154 12.06 -18.56 5.11
N THR A 155 11.70 -19.58 5.88
CA THR A 155 12.41 -19.98 7.10
C THR A 155 13.76 -20.65 6.81
N ASP A 156 14.20 -20.71 5.55
CA ASP A 156 15.52 -21.21 5.15
C ASP A 156 16.63 -20.21 5.49
N SER A 157 16.98 -20.13 6.78
CA SER A 157 18.30 -19.76 7.26
C SER A 157 18.39 -20.09 8.75
N ASP A 158 19.44 -20.83 9.12
CA ASP A 158 19.93 -21.19 10.47
C ASP A 158 20.23 -19.99 11.40
N VAL A 159 19.39 -18.95 11.39
CA VAL A 159 19.41 -17.93 12.44
C VAL A 159 18.73 -18.56 13.65
N VAL A 160 19.54 -19.10 14.55
CA VAL A 160 19.13 -19.46 15.91
C VAL A 160 18.61 -18.19 16.59
N VAL A 161 17.35 -17.87 16.37
CA VAL A 161 16.61 -16.91 17.19
C VAL A 161 16.43 -17.59 18.53
N ASP A 162 17.18 -17.11 19.53
CA ASP A 162 17.12 -17.59 20.90
C ASP A 162 15.66 -17.71 21.35
N SER A 163 15.21 -18.95 21.47
CA SER A 163 13.81 -19.34 21.69
C SER A 163 13.31 -19.00 23.09
N THR A 164 14.11 -18.28 23.88
CA THR A 164 13.75 -17.80 25.22
C THR A 164 12.92 -16.52 25.21
N THR A 165 12.68 -15.89 24.06
CA THR A 165 11.78 -14.73 23.92
C THR A 165 10.58 -14.99 23.02
N LYS A 166 9.77 -16.02 23.34
CA LYS A 166 8.48 -16.33 22.68
C LYS A 166 7.36 -15.26 22.86
N ASN A 167 7.71 -14.03 23.25
CA ASN A 167 6.77 -12.93 23.48
C ASN A 167 7.15 -11.65 22.67
N GLY A 168 7.93 -11.77 21.60
CA GLY A 168 8.05 -10.68 20.63
C GLY A 168 6.73 -10.52 19.88
N PRO A 169 6.13 -9.32 19.81
CA PRO A 169 4.94 -9.11 19.00
C PRO A 169 5.24 -9.51 17.54
N ALA A 170 4.31 -10.17 16.87
CA ALA A 170 4.42 -10.46 15.44
C ALA A 170 4.78 -9.17 14.71
N SER A 171 5.90 -9.14 14.00
CA SER A 171 6.38 -7.93 13.34
C SER A 171 5.36 -7.50 12.29
N THR A 172 4.90 -6.26 12.38
CA THR A 172 4.14 -5.57 11.34
C THR A 172 4.91 -5.62 10.02
N THR A 173 4.21 -5.92 8.93
CA THR A 173 4.79 -5.93 7.56
C THR A 173 4.99 -4.51 7.08
N ILE A 174 4.01 -3.65 7.36
CA ILE A 174 4.14 -2.21 7.25
C ILE A 174 3.67 -1.62 8.57
N ASP A 175 4.52 -0.78 9.17
CA ASP A 175 4.22 -0.07 10.40
C ASP A 175 3.10 0.96 10.21
N TRP A 176 2.58 1.48 11.32
CA TRP A 176 1.58 2.55 11.31
C TRP A 176 2.11 3.79 10.59
N HIS A 177 1.43 4.18 9.51
CA HIS A 177 1.75 5.37 8.73
C HIS A 177 0.46 5.98 8.17
N THR A 178 0.58 7.17 7.58
CA THR A 178 -0.47 7.77 6.76
C THR A 178 0.15 8.09 5.41
N ASP A 179 -0.57 7.78 4.34
CA ASP A 179 -0.06 8.01 3.00
C ASP A 179 0.07 9.50 2.70
N GLN A 180 1.12 9.82 1.96
CA GLN A 180 1.27 11.12 1.33
C GLN A 180 0.21 11.34 0.25
N GLY A 181 -0.05 12.60 -0.08
CA GLY A 181 -1.04 12.94 -1.10
C GLY A 181 -2.47 13.03 -0.58
N LEU A 182 -3.41 13.22 -1.50
CA LEU A 182 -4.79 13.54 -1.18
C LEU A 182 -5.61 12.30 -0.81
N LEU A 183 -5.55 11.28 -1.65
CA LEU A 183 -6.27 10.04 -1.47
C LEU A 183 -5.55 8.89 -2.17
N LEU A 184 -5.84 7.69 -1.70
CA LEU A 184 -5.52 6.42 -2.33
C LEU A 184 -6.82 5.78 -2.81
N ALA A 185 -6.87 5.41 -4.09
CA ALA A 185 -7.89 4.53 -4.64
C ALA A 185 -7.26 3.15 -4.87
N PHE A 186 -7.65 2.15 -4.10
CA PHE A 186 -6.99 0.86 -4.13
C PHE A 186 -7.96 -0.31 -4.09
N THR A 187 -7.41 -1.48 -4.38
CA THR A 187 -8.12 -2.75 -4.32
C THR A 187 -7.62 -3.53 -3.11
N PRO A 188 -8.52 -4.12 -2.30
CA PRO A 188 -8.10 -4.92 -1.14
C PRO A 188 -7.08 -5.99 -1.54
N GLY A 189 -6.01 -6.12 -0.75
CA GLY A 189 -4.94 -7.04 -1.08
C GLY A 189 -5.41 -8.48 -1.28
N GLN A 190 -4.90 -9.15 -2.31
CA GLN A 190 -5.28 -10.51 -2.67
C GLN A 190 -4.11 -11.47 -2.63
N ARG A 191 -4.43 -12.75 -2.43
CA ARG A 191 -3.53 -13.89 -2.62
C ARG A 191 -4.33 -14.99 -3.32
N TYR A 192 -3.85 -15.46 -4.47
CA TYR A 192 -4.55 -16.46 -5.29
C TYR A 192 -5.99 -16.04 -5.64
N GLY A 193 -6.18 -14.76 -5.99
CA GLY A 193 -7.50 -14.20 -6.26
C GLY A 193 -8.47 -14.13 -5.08
N THR A 194 -8.01 -14.34 -3.84
CA THR A 194 -8.82 -14.23 -2.61
C THR A 194 -8.34 -13.05 -1.79
N ALA A 195 -9.24 -12.17 -1.33
CA ALA A 195 -8.82 -11.05 -0.47
C ALA A 195 -8.28 -11.56 0.88
N THR A 196 -7.34 -10.81 1.41
CA THR A 196 -6.53 -11.20 2.57
C THR A 196 -6.76 -10.27 3.74
N ASN A 197 -6.76 -10.85 4.94
CA ASN A 197 -6.86 -10.15 6.22
C ASN A 197 -5.55 -9.43 6.60
N GLY A 198 -5.55 -8.72 7.73
CA GLY A 198 -4.36 -8.07 8.28
C GLY A 198 -4.09 -6.66 7.78
N PHE A 199 -5.12 -5.97 7.26
CA PHE A 199 -5.05 -4.51 7.06
C PHE A 199 -5.72 -3.82 8.23
N TYR A 200 -5.01 -2.92 8.90
CA TYR A 200 -5.48 -2.26 10.11
C TYR A 200 -5.56 -0.76 9.88
N ILE A 201 -6.58 -0.13 10.46
CA ILE A 201 -6.72 1.32 10.50
C ILE A 201 -6.84 1.80 11.94
N GLN A 202 -6.42 3.04 12.17
CA GLN A 202 -6.69 3.73 13.42
C GLN A 202 -7.98 4.54 13.27
N LEU A 203 -8.89 4.46 14.24
CA LEU A 203 -10.13 5.25 14.31
C LEU A 203 -9.88 6.62 14.94
N ALA A 204 -10.89 7.50 14.92
CA ALA A 204 -10.80 8.85 15.47
C ALA A 204 -10.47 8.89 16.98
N ASP A 205 -10.85 7.85 17.74
CA ASP A 205 -10.54 7.72 19.16
C ASP A 205 -9.12 7.16 19.43
N GLY A 206 -8.35 6.89 18.37
CA GLY A 206 -7.00 6.32 18.44
C GLY A 206 -6.96 4.81 18.56
N SER A 207 -8.11 4.13 18.65
CA SER A 207 -8.16 2.66 18.65
C SER A 207 -7.80 2.09 17.29
N ALA A 208 -7.20 0.90 17.28
CA ALA A 208 -6.86 0.17 16.06
C ALA A 208 -7.92 -0.92 15.81
N VAL A 209 -8.38 -1.03 14.57
CA VAL A 209 -9.33 -2.05 14.11
C VAL A 209 -8.81 -2.71 12.85
N GLU A 210 -9.09 -4.00 12.70
CA GLU A 210 -8.84 -4.69 11.43
C GLU A 210 -9.96 -4.37 10.45
N VAL A 211 -9.61 -4.12 9.20
CA VAL A 211 -10.58 -3.88 8.13
C VAL A 211 -10.96 -5.19 7.49
N GLU A 212 -12.26 -5.49 7.50
CA GLU A 212 -12.84 -6.62 6.79
C GLU A 212 -13.28 -6.17 5.41
N PHE A 213 -12.54 -6.66 4.41
CA PHE A 213 -12.90 -6.52 3.01
C PHE A 213 -13.72 -7.71 2.55
N ASP A 214 -14.73 -7.43 1.74
CA ASP A 214 -15.58 -8.47 1.16
C ASP A 214 -14.94 -9.01 -0.12
N VAL A 215 -14.52 -10.27 -0.03
CA VAL A 215 -13.80 -10.97 -1.09
C VAL A 215 -14.66 -11.10 -2.35
N GLU A 216 -15.98 -11.22 -2.19
CA GLU A 216 -16.92 -11.44 -3.30
C GLU A 216 -17.40 -10.13 -3.93
N GLN A 217 -17.11 -8.99 -3.31
CA GLN A 217 -17.54 -7.68 -3.79
C GLN A 217 -16.49 -7.10 -4.73
N ASP A 218 -16.85 -6.84 -5.99
CA ASP A 218 -16.06 -5.99 -6.87
C ASP A 218 -16.17 -4.54 -6.39
N ASP A 219 -15.11 -4.06 -5.74
CA ASP A 219 -15.04 -2.71 -5.19
C ASP A 219 -13.67 -2.06 -5.38
N VAL A 220 -13.69 -0.72 -5.31
CA VAL A 220 -12.51 0.14 -5.19
C VAL A 220 -12.64 0.90 -3.88
N VAL A 221 -11.66 0.77 -3.01
CA VAL A 221 -11.60 1.46 -1.72
C VAL A 221 -10.95 2.81 -1.91
N ILE A 222 -11.60 3.85 -1.40
CA ILE A 222 -11.06 5.21 -1.32
C ILE A 222 -10.65 5.45 0.12
N MET A 223 -9.40 5.83 0.33
CA MET A 223 -8.84 6.16 1.62
C MET A 223 -8.15 7.52 1.55
N LEU A 224 -8.44 8.42 2.49
CA LEU A 224 -7.86 9.76 2.48
C LEU A 224 -6.43 9.74 3.04
N GLY A 225 -5.53 10.38 2.29
CA GLY A 225 -4.15 10.60 2.68
C GLY A 225 -3.98 11.89 3.49
N ASP A 226 -2.75 12.18 3.90
CA ASP A 226 -2.43 13.32 4.77
C ASP A 226 -2.65 14.70 4.10
N GLY A 227 -2.76 14.73 2.78
CA GLY A 227 -3.09 15.91 2.00
C GLY A 227 -4.39 16.60 2.43
N VAL A 228 -5.34 15.85 3.01
CA VAL A 228 -6.55 16.46 3.56
C VAL A 228 -6.24 17.38 4.74
N HIS A 229 -5.27 17.03 5.59
CA HIS A 229 -4.82 17.89 6.68
C HIS A 229 -3.92 19.03 6.18
N GLN A 230 -3.09 18.76 5.15
CA GLN A 230 -2.12 19.73 4.65
C GLN A 230 -2.76 20.90 3.91
N TYR A 231 -3.76 20.65 3.06
CA TYR A 231 -4.32 21.68 2.18
C TYR A 231 -5.85 21.68 2.04
N VAL A 232 -6.55 20.57 2.28
CA VAL A 232 -8.03 20.57 2.14
C VAL A 232 -8.72 21.20 3.33
N ASN A 233 -8.51 20.66 4.53
CA ASN A 233 -9.15 21.14 5.74
C ASN A 233 -8.80 22.61 6.05
N PRO A 234 -7.54 23.08 5.91
CA PRO A 234 -7.23 24.49 6.11
C PRO A 234 -7.93 25.44 5.14
N ALA A 235 -8.24 24.98 3.91
CA ALA A 235 -9.05 25.75 2.98
C ALA A 235 -10.53 25.73 3.38
N TRP A 236 -11.03 24.57 3.82
CA TRP A 236 -12.43 24.37 4.18
C TRP A 236 -12.85 25.10 5.48
N GLU A 237 -11.98 25.12 6.49
CA GLU A 237 -12.22 25.79 7.78
C GLU A 237 -12.43 27.30 7.64
N LYS A 238 -11.67 27.95 6.74
CA LYS A 238 -11.68 29.41 6.58
C LYS A 238 -13.05 29.95 6.20
N ASP A 239 -13.85 29.16 5.47
CA ASP A 239 -15.04 29.66 4.78
C ASP A 239 -16.37 29.10 5.29
N THR A 240 -16.39 28.05 6.12
CA THR A 240 -17.65 27.29 6.35
C THR A 240 -18.15 27.18 7.80
N GLU A 241 -17.40 27.63 8.82
CA GLU A 241 -17.73 27.41 10.25
C GLU A 241 -18.04 25.93 10.61
N ARG A 242 -17.75 24.98 9.72
CA ARG A 242 -17.97 23.55 9.94
C ARG A 242 -16.87 23.00 10.85
N LEU A 243 -17.28 22.18 11.81
CA LEU A 243 -16.38 21.58 12.80
C LEU A 243 -15.90 20.18 12.38
N ASP A 244 -16.61 19.52 11.47
CA ASP A 244 -16.31 18.16 11.06
C ASP A 244 -15.44 18.18 9.80
N LEU A 245 -14.15 17.95 9.99
CA LEU A 245 -13.14 17.96 8.94
C LEU A 245 -12.96 16.56 8.33
N LEU A 246 -12.39 16.50 7.13
CA LEU A 246 -11.98 15.22 6.55
C LEU A 246 -10.84 14.61 7.36
N ARG A 247 -10.82 13.29 7.45
CA ARG A 247 -9.84 12.58 8.25
C ARG A 247 -8.90 11.78 7.36
N ALA A 248 -7.60 12.03 7.47
CA ALA A 248 -6.59 11.14 6.92
C ALA A 248 -6.57 9.81 7.68
N VAL A 249 -6.22 8.70 7.04
CA VAL A 249 -6.33 7.36 7.64
C VAL A 249 -4.96 6.79 8.02
N PRO A 250 -4.57 6.80 9.30
CA PRO A 250 -3.43 6.01 9.75
C PRO A 250 -3.75 4.52 9.62
N HIS A 251 -2.84 3.78 9.00
CA HIS A 251 -3.02 2.38 8.71
C HIS A 251 -1.71 1.60 8.80
N ALA A 252 -1.83 0.29 8.94
CA ALA A 252 -0.73 -0.66 9.04
C ALA A 252 -1.09 -1.97 8.35
N LEU A 253 -0.07 -2.71 7.94
CA LEU A 253 -0.23 -4.00 7.29
C LEU A 253 0.47 -5.09 8.11
N GLN A 254 -0.21 -6.21 8.29
CA GLN A 254 0.36 -7.43 8.80
C GLN A 254 0.07 -8.56 7.81
N MET A 255 1.10 -9.30 7.42
CA MET A 255 0.93 -10.55 6.72
C MET A 255 0.28 -11.58 7.66
N PRO A 256 -0.80 -12.27 7.24
CA PRO A 256 -1.46 -13.28 8.06
C PRO A 256 -0.46 -14.34 8.54
N VAL A 257 -0.37 -14.55 9.85
CA VAL A 257 0.46 -15.61 10.43
C VAL A 257 -0.36 -16.90 10.43
N GLY A 258 -0.33 -17.70 9.36
CA GLY A 258 -1.19 -18.89 9.35
C GLY A 258 -1.12 -19.85 8.18
N ASP A 259 -0.88 -19.40 6.95
CA ASP A 259 -0.87 -20.29 5.78
C ASP A 259 0.54 -20.55 5.26
N SER A 260 1.45 -20.82 6.21
CA SER A 260 2.78 -21.36 5.92
C SER A 260 2.66 -22.85 5.65
N ASP A 261 1.93 -23.24 4.60
CA ASP A 261 2.40 -24.43 3.90
C ASP A 261 3.77 -24.00 3.35
N GLU A 262 4.83 -24.75 3.64
CA GLU A 262 6.21 -24.41 3.26
C GLU A 262 6.39 -24.26 1.73
N ASN A 263 5.36 -24.66 0.98
CA ASN A 263 5.23 -24.57 -0.48
C ASN A 263 4.33 -23.41 -0.96
N ASP A 264 3.71 -22.65 -0.06
CA ASP A 264 2.84 -21.52 -0.40
C ASP A 264 3.67 -20.24 -0.54
N VAL A 265 4.24 -20.09 -1.73
CA VAL A 265 5.15 -18.98 -2.11
C VAL A 265 4.38 -17.78 -2.66
N ALA A 266 3.04 -17.82 -2.81
CA ALA A 266 2.38 -16.72 -3.50
C ALA A 266 2.40 -15.42 -2.69
N PRO A 267 2.74 -14.30 -3.34
CA PRO A 267 2.70 -13.00 -2.70
C PRO A 267 1.27 -12.60 -2.41
N ARG A 268 1.12 -11.80 -1.35
CA ARG A 268 -0.04 -10.93 -1.21
C ARG A 268 0.18 -9.70 -2.09
N ILE A 269 -0.71 -9.46 -3.04
CA ILE A 269 -0.61 -8.38 -4.02
C ILE A 269 -1.64 -7.30 -3.70
N TRP A 270 -1.20 -6.05 -3.70
CA TRP A 270 -2.05 -4.87 -3.64
C TRP A 270 -1.84 -4.04 -4.89
N TYR A 271 -2.91 -3.45 -5.39
CA TYR A 271 -2.84 -2.46 -6.45
C TYR A 271 -3.61 -1.21 -6.00
N GLY A 272 -2.99 -0.05 -6.21
CA GLY A 272 -3.60 1.23 -5.91
C GLY A 272 -3.06 2.39 -6.74
N ARG A 273 -3.85 3.45 -6.76
CA ARG A 273 -3.54 4.76 -7.35
C ARG A 273 -3.53 5.79 -6.23
N MET A 274 -2.36 6.36 -5.97
CA MET A 274 -2.22 7.51 -5.08
C MET A 274 -2.38 8.80 -5.88
N VAL A 275 -3.23 9.70 -5.41
CA VAL A 275 -3.46 11.01 -6.03
C VAL A 275 -2.67 12.06 -5.28
N LEU A 276 -1.61 12.57 -5.89
CA LEU A 276 -0.81 13.67 -5.39
C LEU A 276 -1.34 15.02 -5.90
N PRO A 277 -1.04 16.14 -5.21
CA PRO A 277 -1.37 17.48 -5.69
C PRO A 277 -0.81 17.78 -7.08
N PRO A 278 -1.42 18.73 -7.83
CA PRO A 278 -0.84 19.21 -9.07
C PRO A 278 0.59 19.70 -8.83
N PRO A 279 1.59 19.27 -9.62
CA PRO A 279 3.01 19.59 -9.37
C PRO A 279 3.28 21.11 -9.34
N GLN A 280 2.49 21.86 -10.12
CA GLN A 280 2.55 23.32 -10.28
C GLN A 280 1.89 24.10 -9.11
N ALA A 281 1.15 23.42 -8.24
CA ALA A 281 0.47 24.04 -7.12
C ALA A 281 1.48 24.40 -6.02
N LEU A 282 1.26 25.55 -5.39
CA LEU A 282 2.07 26.03 -4.27
C LEU A 282 1.71 25.23 -3.02
N HIS A 283 2.73 24.78 -2.30
CA HIS A 283 2.52 24.12 -1.01
C HIS A 283 2.05 25.16 0.03
N PRO A 284 0.97 24.93 0.81
CA PRO A 284 0.38 25.97 1.67
C PRO A 284 1.32 26.54 2.74
N SER A 285 2.26 25.72 3.21
CA SER A 285 3.23 26.08 4.25
C SER A 285 4.61 26.46 3.72
N SER A 286 4.77 26.60 2.39
CA SER A 286 6.06 26.88 1.76
C SER A 286 5.91 27.87 0.60
N THR A 287 7.03 28.43 0.15
CA THR A 287 7.09 29.17 -1.12
C THR A 287 7.39 28.27 -2.32
N LYS A 288 7.61 26.97 -2.07
CA LYS A 288 7.89 25.95 -3.08
C LYS A 288 6.59 25.36 -3.65
N THR A 289 6.62 24.92 -4.90
CA THR A 289 5.56 24.07 -5.47
C THR A 289 5.64 22.64 -4.95
N PHE A 290 4.59 21.83 -5.14
CA PHE A 290 4.63 20.41 -4.77
C PHE A 290 5.70 19.64 -5.55
N GLU A 291 5.96 19.97 -6.81
CA GLU A 291 7.07 19.43 -7.59
C GLU A 291 8.42 19.74 -6.93
N GLU A 292 8.65 21.00 -6.55
CA GLU A 292 9.89 21.42 -5.89
C GLU A 292 10.05 20.79 -4.50
N VAL A 293 8.95 20.63 -3.75
CA VAL A 293 8.96 19.92 -2.45
C VAL A 293 9.33 18.46 -2.66
N ARG A 294 8.71 17.76 -3.60
CA ARG A 294 9.02 16.34 -3.88
C ARG A 294 10.45 16.16 -4.35
N ALA A 295 10.91 16.97 -5.31
CA ALA A 295 12.30 16.96 -5.74
C ALA A 295 13.26 17.21 -4.55
N SER A 296 12.89 18.06 -3.60
CA SER A 296 13.69 18.29 -2.39
C SER A 296 13.65 17.08 -1.42
N MET A 297 12.52 16.38 -1.30
CA MET A 297 12.38 15.16 -0.49
C MET A 297 13.21 14.00 -1.04
N ILE A 298 13.18 13.78 -2.37
CA ILE A 298 14.05 12.83 -3.08
C ILE A 298 15.53 13.13 -2.79
N ASN A 299 15.89 14.41 -2.79
CA ASN A 299 17.24 14.88 -2.45
C ASN A 299 17.52 14.90 -0.93
N LYS A 300 16.61 14.40 -0.10
CA LYS A 300 16.69 14.32 1.38
C LYS A 300 16.96 15.65 2.06
N ASP A 301 16.42 16.75 1.51
CA ASP A 301 16.44 18.06 2.14
C ASP A 301 15.66 18.00 3.47
N PRO A 302 16.31 18.25 4.63
CA PRO A 302 15.65 18.20 5.93
C PRO A 302 14.45 19.13 6.05
N GLU A 303 14.45 20.28 5.34
CA GLU A 303 13.30 21.19 5.36
C GLU A 303 12.12 20.63 4.57
N ALA A 304 12.38 19.91 3.47
CA ALA A 304 11.34 19.30 2.66
C ALA A 304 10.70 18.08 3.35
N LEU A 305 11.50 17.29 4.08
CA LEU A 305 10.98 16.19 4.90
C LEU A 305 9.99 16.68 5.97
N LEU A 306 10.19 17.90 6.49
CA LEU A 306 9.25 18.54 7.42
C LEU A 306 7.99 19.07 6.74
N LEU A 307 8.07 19.46 5.46
CA LEU A 307 6.93 19.93 4.69
C LEU A 307 6.04 18.77 4.21
N GLY A 308 6.63 17.59 3.99
CA GLY A 308 5.89 16.41 3.57
C GLY A 308 4.81 15.98 4.57
N CYS A 309 4.93 16.23 5.88
CA CYS A 309 3.96 15.73 6.87
C CYS A 309 3.12 16.87 7.47
N ALA A 310 1.82 16.69 7.65
CA ALA A 310 0.95 17.65 8.34
C ALA A 310 1.30 17.81 9.83
N SER A 311 1.88 16.77 10.44
CA SER A 311 2.33 16.77 11.83
C SER A 311 3.70 16.14 11.98
N ARG A 312 4.51 16.69 12.90
CA ARG A 312 5.81 16.10 13.31
C ARG A 312 5.71 14.73 13.96
N HIS A 313 4.49 14.32 14.35
CA HIS A 313 4.22 13.03 14.96
C HIS A 313 3.65 12.01 13.96
N GLN A 314 3.37 12.43 12.73
CA GLN A 314 2.99 11.51 11.65
C GLN A 314 4.25 11.09 10.91
N VAL A 315 4.39 9.78 10.69
CA VAL A 315 5.38 9.23 9.77
C VAL A 315 4.64 9.07 8.45
N ALA A 316 4.82 10.04 7.56
CA ALA A 316 4.35 9.89 6.19
C ALA A 316 5.48 9.29 5.37
N ARG A 317 5.19 8.16 4.73
CA ARG A 317 6.17 7.44 3.92
C ARG A 317 6.08 7.95 2.49
N GLU A 318 7.22 8.37 1.94
CA GLU A 318 7.34 8.62 0.51
C GLU A 318 7.40 7.28 -0.21
N LEU A 319 6.52 7.09 -1.19
CA LEU A 319 6.67 6.05 -2.20
C LEU A 319 7.59 6.64 -3.26
N ALA A 320 8.89 6.41 -3.14
CA ALA A 320 9.84 6.86 -4.15
C ALA A 320 9.53 6.15 -5.48
N GLU A 321 9.33 6.91 -6.55
CA GLU A 321 9.41 6.39 -7.90
C GLU A 321 10.82 5.82 -8.09
N GLY A 322 10.91 4.60 -8.61
CA GLY A 322 12.18 4.03 -9.03
C GLY A 322 12.67 4.83 -10.23
N ASP A 323 13.39 5.92 -10.00
CA ASP A 323 14.05 6.66 -11.07
C ASP A 323 15.25 5.83 -11.56
N ASP A 324 15.04 5.20 -12.71
CA ASP A 324 15.98 4.44 -13.56
C ASP A 324 17.17 5.27 -14.11
N GLU A 325 17.52 6.41 -13.50
CA GLU A 325 18.73 7.14 -13.85
C GLU A 325 19.60 7.40 -12.62
N GLY A 326 20.44 6.40 -12.33
CA GLY A 326 21.59 6.39 -11.41
C GLY A 326 22.20 7.75 -11.04
N GLY A 327 21.53 8.46 -10.14
CA GLY A 327 21.95 9.70 -9.51
C GLY A 327 22.05 9.50 -8.00
N ASP A 328 23.28 9.47 -7.54
CA ASP A 328 23.91 9.46 -6.22
C ASP A 328 23.23 10.24 -5.06
N GLY A 329 21.93 10.03 -4.82
CA GLY A 329 21.17 10.57 -3.69
C GLY A 329 21.51 9.97 -2.30
N CYS A 330 22.46 9.05 -2.24
CA CYS A 330 23.02 8.60 -0.97
C CYS A 330 24.18 9.51 -0.56
N SER A 331 24.29 9.83 0.72
CA SER A 331 25.47 10.54 1.22
C SER A 331 26.68 9.63 1.01
N SER A 332 27.53 9.97 0.04
CA SER A 332 28.69 9.17 -0.36
C SER A 332 29.63 8.83 0.80
N ASN A 333 29.62 9.65 1.85
CA ASN A 333 30.43 9.49 3.04
C ASN A 333 29.84 8.56 4.10
N THR A 334 28.52 8.28 4.08
CA THR A 334 27.87 7.51 5.16
C THR A 334 26.99 6.37 4.67
N SER A 335 26.64 6.35 3.38
CA SER A 335 25.65 5.42 2.83
C SER A 335 25.90 5.11 1.36
N TYR A 336 25.38 3.97 0.92
CA TYR A 336 25.48 3.50 -0.46
C TYR A 336 24.12 2.99 -0.93
N TYR A 337 23.80 3.26 -2.20
CA TYR A 337 22.53 2.85 -2.78
C TYR A 337 22.56 1.35 -3.05
N CYS A 338 21.70 0.60 -2.38
CA CYS A 338 21.58 -0.84 -2.49
C CYS A 338 20.14 -1.26 -2.25
N TRP A 339 19.60 -2.08 -3.15
CA TRP A 339 18.26 -2.66 -3.04
C TRP A 339 17.16 -1.62 -2.76
N HIS A 340 17.06 -0.65 -3.68
CA HIS A 340 16.10 0.46 -3.63
C HIS A 340 16.18 1.39 -2.40
N GLU A 341 17.23 1.28 -1.58
CA GLU A 341 17.44 2.16 -0.43
C GLU A 341 18.89 2.64 -0.28
N CYS A 342 19.10 3.68 0.52
CA CYS A 342 20.45 4.07 0.94
C CYS A 342 20.79 3.37 2.26
N MET A 343 21.60 2.31 2.17
CA MET A 343 22.08 1.57 3.34
C MET A 343 23.26 2.30 3.99
N ASN A 344 23.24 2.50 5.31
CA ASN A 344 24.37 3.10 6.01
C ASN A 344 25.52 2.12 6.16
N TYR A 345 26.75 2.61 6.04
CA TYR A 345 27.96 1.81 6.21
C TYR A 345 28.06 1.13 7.57
N THR A 346 27.59 1.80 8.62
CA THR A 346 27.67 1.33 10.01
C THR A 346 26.74 0.17 10.31
N ASP A 347 25.61 0.07 9.61
CA ASP A 347 24.57 -0.91 9.93
C ASP A 347 24.95 -2.31 9.43
N TYR A 348 25.84 -2.36 8.43
CA TYR A 348 26.29 -3.58 7.79
C TYR A 348 27.80 -3.87 8.00
N ASP A 349 28.53 -3.01 8.70
CA ASP A 349 29.99 -3.09 8.86
C ASP A 349 30.77 -3.11 7.51
N TYR A 350 30.25 -2.39 6.51
CA TYR A 350 30.86 -2.26 5.18
C TYR A 350 30.97 -0.80 4.76
N SER A 351 32.17 -0.38 4.34
CA SER A 351 32.45 0.95 3.78
C SER A 351 33.42 0.84 2.61
N PRO A 352 33.57 1.87 1.77
CA PRO A 352 34.58 1.90 0.72
C PRO A 352 35.99 1.60 1.25
N GLU A 353 36.36 2.16 2.40
CA GLU A 353 37.68 1.95 3.03
C GLU A 353 37.85 0.51 3.54
N ILE A 354 36.80 -0.07 4.12
CA ILE A 354 36.82 -1.48 4.57
C ILE A 354 37.04 -2.40 3.38
N CYS A 355 36.35 -2.18 2.26
CA CYS A 355 36.51 -3.00 1.06
C CYS A 355 37.85 -2.76 0.36
N GLU A 356 38.31 -1.52 0.27
CA GLU A 356 39.62 -1.19 -0.31
C GLU A 356 40.77 -1.83 0.47
N SER A 357 40.67 -1.88 1.81
CA SER A 357 41.65 -2.58 2.66
C SER A 357 41.80 -4.06 2.33
N ARG A 358 40.77 -4.65 1.71
CA ARG A 358 40.72 -6.05 1.25
C ARG A 358 41.02 -6.19 -0.25
N SER A 359 41.40 -5.09 -0.92
CA SER A 359 41.55 -5.03 -2.39
C SER A 359 40.26 -5.41 -3.14
N LEU A 360 39.11 -5.05 -2.57
CA LEU A 360 37.78 -5.24 -3.14
C LEU A 360 37.08 -3.87 -3.28
N SER A 361 35.94 -3.85 -3.96
CA SER A 361 35.07 -2.67 -4.04
C SER A 361 33.80 -2.89 -3.22
N LEU A 362 33.22 -1.81 -2.71
CA LEU A 362 31.89 -1.85 -2.12
C LEU A 362 30.85 -2.04 -3.24
N GLY A 363 29.91 -2.96 -3.04
CA GLY A 363 28.79 -3.19 -3.94
C GLY A 363 27.55 -3.67 -3.18
N CYS A 364 26.41 -3.63 -3.87
CA CYS A 364 25.17 -4.24 -3.41
C CYS A 364 25.16 -5.70 -3.86
N VAL A 365 25.34 -6.63 -2.93
CA VAL A 365 25.52 -8.06 -3.24
C VAL A 365 24.69 -8.97 -2.36
N ASN A 366 24.30 -10.12 -2.89
CA ASN A 366 23.63 -11.16 -2.11
C ASN A 366 24.65 -12.11 -1.45
N GLY A 367 24.16 -13.09 -0.68
CA GLY A 367 25.00 -14.10 -0.01
C GLY A 367 25.84 -14.98 -0.95
N GLU A 368 25.50 -15.02 -2.24
CA GLU A 368 26.21 -15.77 -3.28
C GLU A 368 27.26 -14.92 -4.01
N GLY A 369 27.28 -13.61 -3.78
CA GLY A 369 28.23 -12.66 -4.37
C GLY A 369 27.82 -12.07 -5.71
N TYR A 370 26.56 -12.25 -6.13
CA TYR A 370 26.02 -11.59 -7.30
C TYR A 370 25.76 -10.11 -7.03
N LEU A 371 25.98 -9.26 -8.03
CA LEU A 371 25.66 -7.83 -7.99
C LEU A 371 24.18 -7.60 -8.24
N TRP A 372 23.58 -6.74 -7.43
CA TRP A 372 22.20 -6.30 -7.61
C TRP A 372 22.04 -5.55 -8.95
N VAL A 373 20.90 -5.74 -9.60
CA VAL A 373 20.39 -4.91 -10.69
C VAL A 373 19.05 -4.33 -10.26
N ASP A 374 18.77 -3.11 -10.70
CA ASP A 374 17.58 -2.31 -10.38
C ASP A 374 16.24 -3.05 -10.53
N THR A 375 16.17 -4.08 -11.37
CA THR A 375 14.97 -4.87 -11.65
C THR A 375 14.74 -6.05 -10.70
N ILE A 376 15.63 -6.33 -9.75
CA ILE A 376 15.53 -7.48 -8.83
C ILE A 376 15.08 -7.06 -7.43
N HIS A 377 13.92 -7.54 -7.00
CA HIS A 377 13.32 -7.29 -5.69
C HIS A 377 13.64 -8.37 -4.65
N ASP A 378 14.91 -8.76 -4.48
CA ASP A 378 15.32 -9.77 -3.51
C ASP A 378 15.92 -9.11 -2.25
N PRO A 379 15.32 -9.28 -1.05
CA PRO A 379 15.83 -8.70 0.19
C PRO A 379 17.16 -9.29 0.66
N ALA A 380 17.68 -10.32 0.00
CA ALA A 380 19.00 -10.88 0.28
C ALA A 380 20.16 -9.96 -0.14
N PHE A 381 19.90 -8.94 -0.98
CA PHE A 381 20.91 -7.97 -1.38
C PHE A 381 21.17 -6.95 -0.26
N ALA A 382 22.44 -6.82 0.11
CA ALA A 382 22.91 -5.88 1.13
C ALA A 382 24.29 -5.33 0.75
N LEU A 383 24.84 -4.42 1.56
CA LEU A 383 26.20 -3.95 1.37
C LEU A 383 27.20 -5.08 1.57
N GLY A 384 28.16 -5.20 0.65
CA GLY A 384 29.25 -6.17 0.76
C GLY A 384 30.48 -5.77 -0.04
N CYS A 385 31.61 -6.41 0.25
CA CYS A 385 32.84 -6.25 -0.51
C CYS A 385 32.93 -7.29 -1.62
N VAL A 386 33.06 -6.84 -2.86
CA VAL A 386 33.05 -7.70 -4.04
C VAL A 386 34.18 -7.34 -4.99
N ASN A 387 34.68 -8.32 -5.73
CA ASN A 387 35.66 -8.09 -6.77
C ASN A 387 34.94 -7.76 -8.08
N MET A 388 34.86 -6.48 -8.41
CA MET A 388 34.15 -5.98 -9.61
C MET A 388 34.68 -6.54 -10.93
N SER A 389 35.87 -7.12 -10.96
CA SER A 389 36.42 -7.73 -12.19
C SER A 389 35.88 -9.13 -12.49
N VAL A 390 35.26 -9.78 -11.50
CA VAL A 390 34.73 -11.15 -11.61
C VAL A 390 33.29 -11.29 -11.12
N ALA A 391 32.75 -10.24 -10.49
CA ALA A 391 31.37 -10.24 -10.02
C ALA A 391 30.41 -10.32 -11.21
N GLU A 392 29.44 -11.22 -11.11
CA GLU A 392 28.36 -11.34 -12.08
C GLU A 392 27.15 -10.57 -11.55
N PHE A 393 26.40 -9.93 -12.45
CA PHE A 393 25.11 -9.36 -12.10
C PHE A 393 24.10 -10.49 -11.88
N ALA A 394 23.24 -10.31 -10.90
CA ALA A 394 22.15 -11.22 -10.66
C ALA A 394 21.25 -11.27 -11.90
N GLU A 395 20.94 -12.48 -12.34
CA GLU A 395 20.05 -12.67 -13.47
C GLU A 395 18.61 -12.51 -13.00
N VAL A 396 17.84 -11.65 -13.68
CA VAL A 396 16.39 -11.63 -13.52
C VAL A 396 15.90 -13.03 -13.88
N PRO A 397 15.21 -13.76 -12.99
CA PRO A 397 14.70 -15.08 -13.29
C PRO A 397 13.93 -15.01 -14.61
N SER A 398 14.42 -15.72 -15.64
CA SER A 398 13.71 -15.77 -16.90
C SER A 398 12.32 -16.33 -16.60
N PRO A 399 11.22 -15.63 -17.00
CA PRO A 399 9.89 -16.04 -16.63
C PRO A 399 9.73 -17.50 -17.03
N ALA A 400 9.45 -18.36 -16.05
CA ALA A 400 9.14 -19.74 -16.33
C ALA A 400 8.03 -19.73 -17.39
N PRO A 401 8.13 -20.52 -18.47
CA PRO A 401 7.13 -20.49 -19.53
C PRO A 401 5.76 -20.69 -18.89
N SER A 402 4.90 -19.69 -19.00
CA SER A 402 3.61 -19.67 -18.32
C SER A 402 2.86 -20.97 -18.61
N ALA A 403 2.18 -21.52 -17.61
CA ALA A 403 1.39 -22.73 -17.78
C ALA A 403 0.37 -22.60 -18.92
N SER A 404 -0.06 -21.37 -19.25
CA SER A 404 -0.92 -21.07 -20.40
C SER A 404 -0.22 -21.25 -21.75
N ALA A 405 1.06 -20.91 -21.88
CA ALA A 405 1.84 -21.16 -23.10
C ALA A 405 2.09 -22.67 -23.32
N VAL A 406 2.27 -23.42 -22.24
CA VAL A 406 2.37 -24.89 -22.28
C VAL A 406 1.02 -25.52 -22.63
N GLN A 407 -0.08 -25.07 -22.03
CA GLN A 407 -1.43 -25.52 -22.36
C GLN A 407 -1.83 -25.17 -23.80
N ALA A 408 -1.52 -23.97 -24.28
CA ALA A 408 -1.78 -23.56 -25.67
C ALA A 408 -1.00 -24.43 -26.67
N ARG A 409 0.26 -24.78 -26.36
CA ARG A 409 1.05 -25.73 -27.17
C ARG A 409 0.47 -27.14 -27.14
N MET A 410 -0.03 -27.61 -26.00
CA MET A 410 -0.72 -28.91 -25.91
C MET A 410 -2.05 -28.93 -26.66
N LEU A 411 -2.86 -27.87 -26.56
CA LEU A 411 -4.12 -27.75 -27.30
C LEU A 411 -3.87 -27.69 -28.81
N PHE A 412 -2.88 -26.92 -29.24
CA PHE A 412 -2.52 -26.84 -30.65
C PHE A 412 -2.05 -28.20 -31.19
N ALA A 413 -1.23 -28.93 -30.43
CA ALA A 413 -0.81 -30.28 -30.79
C ALA A 413 -1.99 -31.27 -30.87
N ALA A 414 -2.94 -31.18 -29.94
CA ALA A 414 -4.15 -32.01 -29.94
C ALA A 414 -5.06 -31.72 -31.16
N VAL A 415 -5.25 -30.45 -31.51
CA VAL A 415 -6.04 -30.03 -32.67
C VAL A 415 -5.38 -30.46 -33.98
N VAL A 416 -4.07 -30.28 -34.12
CA VAL A 416 -3.31 -30.74 -35.30
C VAL A 416 -3.37 -32.26 -35.42
N GLY A 417 -3.26 -32.99 -34.30
CA GLY A 417 -3.42 -34.44 -34.27
C GLY A 417 -4.81 -34.90 -34.72
N LEU A 418 -5.87 -34.24 -34.25
CA LEU A 418 -7.25 -34.53 -34.65
C LEU A 418 -7.49 -34.26 -36.14
N LEU A 419 -6.98 -33.13 -36.66
CA LEU A 419 -7.12 -32.78 -38.07
C LEU A 419 -6.39 -33.77 -38.98
N ALA A 420 -5.17 -34.19 -38.61
CA ALA A 420 -4.43 -35.22 -39.35
C ALA A 420 -5.17 -36.57 -39.36
N SER A 421 -5.81 -36.93 -38.25
CA SER A 421 -6.61 -38.15 -38.13
C SER A 421 -7.84 -38.15 -39.04
N VAL A 422 -8.53 -37.00 -39.13
CA VAL A 422 -9.70 -36.81 -40.00
C VAL A 422 -9.29 -36.85 -41.48
N SER A 423 -8.15 -36.25 -41.84
CA SER A 423 -7.63 -36.32 -43.22
C SER A 423 -7.27 -37.74 -43.66
N LEU A 424 -6.72 -38.57 -42.76
CA LEU A 424 -6.43 -39.99 -43.05
C LEU A 424 -7.70 -40.82 -43.22
N LEU A 425 -8.74 -40.56 -42.43
CA LEU A 425 -10.05 -41.22 -42.57
C LEU A 425 -10.75 -40.85 -43.88
N LEU A 426 -10.65 -39.60 -44.32
CA LEU A 426 -11.23 -39.13 -45.58
C LEU A 426 -10.46 -39.60 -46.82
N ALA A 427 -9.17 -39.93 -46.70
CA ALA A 427 -8.37 -40.47 -47.79
C ALA A 427 -8.50 -42.00 -47.97
N GLY A 428 -9.15 -42.69 -47.03
CA GLY A 428 -9.39 -44.14 -47.06
C GLY A 428 -10.81 -44.57 -47.43
N LEU A 429 -11.69 -43.60 -47.71
CA LEU A 429 -13.03 -43.76 -48.29
C LEU A 429 -12.99 -43.33 -49.76
#